data_AF-A0A0R3SLJ9-F1
#
_entry.id   AF-A0A0R3SLJ9-F1
#
_cell.length_a   1.000
_cell.length_b   1.000
_cell.length_c   1.000
_cell.angle_alpha   90.00
_cell.angle_beta   90.00
_cell.angle_gamma   90.00
#
_symmetry.space_group_name_H-M   'P 1'
#
loop_
_entity.id
_entity.type
_entity.pdbx_description
1 polymer ?
#
loop_
_entity_poly.entity_id
_entity_poly.type
_entity_poly.pdbx_seq_one_letter_code
_entity_poly.pdbx_strand_id
1 'polypeptide(L)' 'MGLETVSLWYYKDITRQQAEAILLEENREGCFLVRDSVSKKNTYTLSVTSKDPDA' A
#
# COMPACT_ATOMS: atom_id res chain seq x y z
N MET A 1 -10.55 10.17 -24.06
CA MET A 1 -9.82 9.14 -23.31
C MET A 1 -10.40 9.14 -21.91
N GLY A 2 -11.12 8.07 -21.54
CA GLY A 2 -11.69 7.96 -20.20
C GLY A 2 -10.54 7.92 -19.19
N LEU A 3 -10.57 8.81 -18.21
CA LEU A 3 -9.76 8.66 -17.01
C LEU A 3 -10.36 7.46 -16.27
N GLU A 4 -9.93 6.26 -16.65
CA GLU A 4 -10.15 5.09 -15.83
C GLU A 4 -9.53 5.45 -14.49
N THR A 5 -10.38 5.62 -13.47
CA THR A 5 -9.94 6.03 -12.14
C THR A 5 -9.22 4.82 -11.55
N VAL A 6 -7.98 4.60 -11.98
CA VAL A 6 -7.07 3.65 -11.37
C VAL A 6 -7.03 4.02 -9.90
N SER A 7 -7.65 3.18 -9.08
CA SER A 7 -7.76 3.43 -7.66
C SER A 7 -6.36 3.41 -7.08
N LEU A 8 -5.76 4.60 -6.91
CA LEU A 8 -4.36 4.82 -6.49
C LEU A 8 -4.04 4.26 -5.10
N TRP A 9 -4.99 3.61 -4.45
CA TRP A 9 -4.90 3.07 -3.10
C TRP A 9 -5.06 1.54 -3.06
N TYR A 10 -5.52 0.87 -4.14
CA TYR A 10 -5.72 -0.58 -4.15
C TYR A 10 -4.81 -1.28 -5.17
N TYR A 11 -3.86 -2.05 -4.66
CA TYR A 11 -2.79 -2.66 -5.46
C TYR A 11 -2.96 -4.16 -5.70
N LYS A 12 -4.06 -4.77 -5.24
CA LYS A 12 -4.36 -6.21 -5.44
C LYS A 12 -3.19 -7.09 -4.99
N ASP A 13 -2.62 -7.88 -5.89
CA ASP A 13 -1.64 -8.93 -5.62
C ASP A 13 -0.21 -8.37 -5.57
N ILE A 14 0.07 -7.53 -4.57
CA ILE A 14 1.44 -7.11 -4.25
C ILE A 14 1.89 -7.71 -2.92
N THR A 15 3.19 -8.00 -2.84
CA THR A 15 3.84 -8.47 -1.62
C THR A 15 3.99 -7.36 -0.60
N ARG A 16 4.31 -7.72 0.65
CA ARG A 16 4.64 -6.76 1.70
C ARG A 16 5.83 -5.87 1.30
N GLN A 17 6.86 -6.47 0.72
CA GLN A 17 8.09 -5.76 0.32
C GLN A 17 7.83 -4.76 -0.81
N GLN A 18 6.98 -5.12 -1.77
CA GLN A 18 6.55 -4.18 -2.82
C GLN A 18 5.75 -3.01 -2.23
N ALA A 19 4.86 -3.28 -1.27
CA ALA A 19 4.11 -2.23 -0.58
C ALA A 19 5.04 -1.28 0.20
N GLU A 20 6.03 -1.83 0.91
CA GLU A 20 7.05 -1.05 1.62
C GLU A 20 7.85 -0.16 0.66
N ALA A 21 8.30 -0.69 -0.48
CA ALA A 21 9.02 0.09 -1.49
C ALA A 21 8.19 1.28 -2.03
N ILE A 22 6.92 1.05 -2.38
CA ILE A 22 6.01 2.10 -2.88
C ILE A 22 5.80 3.18 -1.81
N LEU A 23 5.50 2.79 -0.57
CA LEU A 23 5.21 3.76 0.49
C LEU A 23 6.46 4.56 0.91
N LEU A 24 7.65 3.93 0.87
CA LEU A 24 8.92 4.61 1.12
C LEU A 24 9.31 5.57 -0.01
N GLU A 25 9.01 5.23 -1.27
CA GLU A 25 9.23 6.11 -2.43
C GLU A 25 8.38 7.38 -2.33
N GLU A 26 7.12 7.26 -1.91
CA GLU A 26 6.23 8.41 -1.65
C GLU A 26 6.72 9.31 -0.51
N ASN A 27 7.52 8.76 0.43
CA ASN A 27 8.15 9.47 1.56
C ASN A 27 7.21 10.43 2.34
N ARG A 28 5.92 10.07 2.39
CA ARG A 28 4.87 10.84 3.04
C ARG A 28 4.32 10.09 4.23
N GLU A 29 4.18 10.81 5.34
CA GLU A 29 3.60 10.26 6.57
C GLU A 29 2.11 9.97 6.38
N GLY A 30 1.66 8.82 6.88
CA GLY A 30 0.27 8.39 6.75
C GLY A 30 -0.11 7.99 5.33
N CYS A 31 0.85 7.87 4.40
CA CYS A 31 0.58 7.21 3.13
C CYS A 31 0.18 5.76 3.37
N PHE A 32 -0.79 5.30 2.60
CA PHE A 32 -1.33 3.96 2.76
C PHE A 32 -1.70 3.34 1.42
N LEU A 33 -1.74 2.02 1.41
CA LEU A 33 -2.31 1.25 0.33
C LEU A 33 -2.95 -0.04 0.87
N VAL A 34 -3.91 -0.56 0.12
CA VAL A 34 -4.58 -1.82 0.38
C VAL A 34 -4.12 -2.85 -0.64
N ARG A 35 -3.82 -4.06 -0.18
CA ARG A 35 -3.42 -5.20 -1.01
C ARG A 35 -4.11 -6.48 -0.55
N ASP A 36 -4.16 -7.47 -1.42
CA ASP A 36 -4.61 -8.81 -1.08
C ASP A 36 -3.67 -9.45 -0.04
N SER A 37 -4.25 -10.15 0.93
CA SER A 37 -3.47 -10.87 1.92
C SER A 37 -2.88 -12.14 1.32
N VAL A 38 -1.56 -12.17 1.20
CA VAL A 38 -0.80 -13.34 0.72
C VAL A 38 -0.99 -14.56 1.62
N SER A 39 -1.21 -14.36 2.92
CA SER A 39 -1.31 -15.45 3.91
C SER A 39 -2.75 -15.94 4.14
N LYS A 40 -3.77 -15.17 3.78
CA LYS A 40 -5.17 -15.51 4.07
C LYS A 40 -6.11 -15.10 2.93
N LYS A 41 -6.68 -16.10 2.26
CA LYS A 41 -7.67 -15.89 1.19
C LYS A 41 -8.85 -15.04 1.65
N ASN A 42 -9.38 -14.22 0.74
CA ASN A 42 -10.50 -13.31 0.97
C ASN A 42 -10.29 -12.31 2.11
N THR A 43 -9.04 -11.93 2.39
CA THR A 43 -8.73 -10.84 3.31
C THR A 43 -7.80 -9.84 2.67
N TYR A 44 -7.91 -8.60 3.13
CA TYR A 44 -7.08 -7.49 2.68
C TYR A 44 -6.09 -7.10 3.76
N THR A 45 -4.94 -6.60 3.34
CA THR A 45 -3.93 -5.99 4.20
C THR A 45 -3.88 -4.50 3.91
N LEU A 46 -3.96 -3.68 4.95
CA LEU A 46 -3.65 -2.25 4.90
C LEU A 46 -2.18 -2.05 5.28
N SER A 47 -1.40 -1.47 4.38
CA SER A 47 -0.01 -1.07 4.62
C SER A 47 0.03 0.45 4.76
N VAL A 48 0.69 0.95 5.81
CA VAL A 48 0.76 2.39 6.13
C VAL A 48 2.19 2.77 6.50
N THR A 49 2.66 3.94 6.07
CA THR A 49 3.90 4.55 6.55
C THR A 49 3.67 5.38 7.79
N SER A 50 4.44 5.09 8.84
CA SER A 50 4.57 5.94 10.01
C SER A 50 5.97 6.55 9.99
N LYS A 51 6.09 7.86 10.22
CA LYS A 51 7.36 8.42 10.66
C LYS A 51 7.44 8.11 12.15
N ASP A 52 8.33 7.20 12.52
CA ASP A 52 8.64 7.04 13.93
C ASP A 52 9.32 8.36 14.38
N PRO A 53 8.75 9.10 15.34
CA PRO A 53 9.39 10.32 15.84
C PRO A 53 10.74 10.05 16.54
N ASP A 54 11.04 8.78 16.85
CA ASP A 54 12.23 8.35 17.59
C ASP A 54 13.18 7.42 16.80
N ALA A 55 13.00 7.27 15.47
CA ALA A 55 13.91 6.47 14.61
C ALA A 55 15.14 7.23 14.09
#